data_AF-A0A6A3C331-F1
#
_entry.id   AF-A0A6A3C331-F1
#
_cell.length_a   1.000
_cell.length_b   1.000
_cell.length_c   1.000
_cell.angle_alpha   90.00
_cell.angle_beta   90.00
_cell.angle_gamma   90.00
#
_symmetry.space_group_name_H-M   'P 1'
#
loop_
_entity.id
_entity.type
_entity.pdbx_description
1 polymer ?
#
loop_
_entity_poly.entity_id
_entity_poly.type
_entity_poly.pdbx_seq_one_letter_code
_entity_poly.pdbx_strand_id
1 'polypeptide(L)'
;MSRPQEPHRPFFHFGNPFRTPKGSQLPPRLLSLLNVFEVALSERLKKLVPKDKNDILSLSWMKLAMESLSEIHCDIKNLITELELPVNDWDEKWIDAYLDISIKLLDISIAFTSELTRLNQGHLLLQCGLHKLESDSPNQFLQACSSLDSWRQHIRSKNPRVECCRPILDKLVESLNLPKVKNSAKGKVFDACYVWS
;
A
#
# COMPACT_ATOMS: atom_id res chain seq x y z
N MET A 1 2.37 54.77 18.78
CA MET A 1 1.73 53.76 19.63
C MET A 1 2.35 52.42 19.29
N SER A 2 3.37 52.05 20.06
CA SER A 2 4.22 50.88 19.82
C SER A 2 3.49 49.62 20.31
N ARG A 3 3.39 48.61 19.44
CA ARG A 3 2.80 47.30 19.74
C ARG A 3 3.77 46.53 20.66
N PRO A 4 3.32 45.88 21.76
CA PRO A 4 4.22 45.10 22.60
C PRO A 4 4.76 43.90 21.82
N GLN A 5 6.09 43.74 21.80
CA GLN A 5 6.74 42.54 21.30
C GLN A 5 6.36 41.37 22.22
N GLU A 6 5.70 40.36 21.66
CA GLU A 6 5.52 39.07 22.33
C GLU A 6 6.91 38.46 22.60
N PRO A 7 7.11 37.84 23.79
CA PRO A 7 8.38 37.24 24.13
C PRO A 7 8.69 36.12 23.13
N HIS A 8 9.82 36.26 22.45
CA HIS A 8 10.40 35.28 21.55
C HIS A 8 10.36 33.88 22.19
N ARG A 9 9.41 33.03 21.75
CA ARG A 9 9.48 31.61 22.02
C ARG A 9 10.80 31.09 21.43
N PRO A 10 11.57 30.29 22.17
CA PRO A 10 12.74 29.66 21.60
C PRO A 10 12.27 28.78 20.43
N PHE A 11 12.66 29.17 19.21
CA PHE A 11 12.51 28.36 18.02
C PHE A 11 13.23 27.04 18.29
N PHE A 12 12.46 25.96 18.44
CA PHE A 12 13.03 24.64 18.59
C PHE A 12 13.87 24.32 17.36
N HIS A 13 15.19 24.16 17.54
CA HIS A 13 16.12 23.73 16.49
C HIS A 13 16.01 22.21 16.24
N PHE A 14 14.80 21.70 16.01
CA PHE A 14 14.62 20.32 15.58
C PHE A 14 14.66 20.26 14.05
N GLY A 15 15.83 19.93 13.50
CA GLY A 15 15.95 19.62 12.09
C GLY A 15 15.46 18.20 11.82
N ASN A 16 14.50 18.03 10.90
CA ASN A 16 13.92 16.78 10.39
C ASN A 16 13.43 15.79 11.48
N PRO A 17 12.14 15.38 11.47
CA PRO A 17 11.57 14.51 12.52
C PRO A 17 12.13 13.08 12.55
N PHE A 18 12.88 12.68 11.51
CA PHE A 18 13.67 11.44 11.43
C PHE A 18 15.17 11.67 11.64
N ARG A 19 15.58 12.90 11.97
CA ARG A 19 16.96 13.25 12.33
C ARG A 19 17.10 13.17 13.84
N THR A 20 17.78 12.12 14.28
CA THR A 20 18.59 12.23 15.48
C THR A 20 19.74 13.22 15.24
N PRO A 21 19.93 14.24 16.09
CA PRO A 21 21.20 14.96 16.15
C PRO A 21 22.35 13.95 16.17
N LYS A 22 23.40 14.17 15.37
CA LYS A 22 24.56 13.27 15.27
C LYS A 22 25.03 12.88 16.69
N GLY A 23 24.75 11.65 17.11
CA GLY A 23 25.14 11.11 18.41
C GLY A 23 24.05 11.02 19.49
N SER A 24 22.80 11.41 19.24
CA SER A 24 21.69 11.24 20.20
C SER A 24 20.72 10.14 19.75
N GLN A 25 20.38 9.22 20.65
CA GLN A 25 19.41 8.16 20.36
C GLN A 25 18.02 8.78 20.12
N LEU A 26 17.22 8.19 19.22
CA LEU A 26 15.81 8.54 19.07
C LEU A 26 15.14 8.53 20.47
N PRO A 27 14.21 9.46 20.76
CA PRO A 27 13.51 9.46 22.04
C PRO A 27 12.99 8.05 22.36
N PRO A 28 13.20 7.52 23.57
CA PRO A 28 12.81 6.14 23.91
C PRO A 28 11.34 5.82 23.62
N ARG A 29 10.47 6.83 23.75
CA ARG A 29 9.04 6.75 23.37
C ARG A 29 8.85 6.52 21.87
N LEU A 30 9.59 7.23 21.03
CA LEU A 30 9.52 7.11 19.58
C LEU A 30 10.07 5.76 19.10
N LEU A 31 11.18 5.29 19.69
CA LEU A 31 11.71 3.95 19.46
C LEU A 31 10.71 2.87 19.85
N SER A 32 10.08 3.01 21.01
CA SER A 32 9.05 2.06 21.46
C SER A 32 7.85 2.04 20.53
N LEU A 33 7.38 3.19 20.06
CA LEU A 33 6.25 3.30 19.15
C LEU A 33 6.55 2.66 17.79
N LEU A 34 7.72 2.95 17.22
CA LEU A 34 8.17 2.35 15.96
C LEU A 34 8.37 0.84 16.09
N ASN A 35 8.98 0.38 17.18
CA ASN A 35 9.17 -1.05 17.42
C ASN A 35 7.83 -1.80 17.57
N VAL A 36 6.84 -1.20 18.24
CA VAL A 36 5.48 -1.79 18.33
C VAL A 36 4.83 -1.89 16.95
N PHE A 37 4.93 -0.83 16.15
CA PHE A 37 4.42 -0.83 14.78
C PHE A 37 5.14 -1.88 13.91
N GLU A 38 6.47 -1.95 13.96
CA GLU A 38 7.28 -2.89 13.20
C GLU A 38 6.97 -4.34 13.53
N VAL A 39 6.84 -4.67 14.83
CA VAL A 39 6.45 -6.01 15.27
C VAL A 39 5.07 -6.37 14.74
N ALA A 40 4.08 -5.49 14.88
CA ALA A 40 2.72 -5.72 14.38
C ALA A 40 2.69 -5.88 12.85
N LEU A 41 3.41 -5.02 12.12
CA LEU A 41 3.51 -5.10 10.67
C LEU A 41 4.17 -6.41 10.23
N SER A 42 5.26 -6.82 10.87
CA SER A 42 5.95 -8.08 10.58
C SER A 42 5.03 -9.28 10.76
N GLU A 43 4.28 -9.33 11.88
CA GLU A 43 3.33 -10.40 12.15
C GLU A 43 2.21 -10.45 11.10
N ARG A 44 1.66 -9.30 10.71
CA ARG A 44 0.60 -9.23 9.69
C ARG A 44 1.11 -9.62 8.30
N LEU A 45 2.29 -9.15 7.90
CA LEU A 45 2.90 -9.54 6.62
C LEU A 45 3.24 -11.04 6.57
N LYS A 46 3.71 -11.62 7.69
CA LYS A 46 3.94 -13.07 7.79
C LYS A 46 2.66 -13.88 7.58
N LYS A 47 1.49 -13.37 8.01
CA LYS A 47 0.18 -14.02 7.75
C LYS A 47 -0.19 -14.01 6.27
N LEU A 48 0.35 -13.07 5.49
CA LEU A 48 0.10 -12.96 4.05
C LEU A 48 1.02 -13.84 3.21
N VAL A 49 2.11 -14.36 3.79
CA VAL A 49 2.98 -15.31 3.09
C VAL A 49 2.19 -16.60 2.81
N PRO A 50 1.93 -16.92 1.54
CA PRO A 50 1.15 -18.10 1.19
C PRO A 50 1.90 -19.36 1.59
N LYS A 51 1.22 -20.30 2.25
CA LYS A 51 1.81 -21.57 2.68
C LYS A 51 1.99 -22.56 1.52
N ASP A 52 1.18 -22.41 0.47
CA ASP A 52 1.20 -23.23 -0.72
C ASP A 52 1.04 -22.36 -1.99
N LYS A 53 1.55 -22.81 -3.13
CA LYS A 53 1.54 -22.07 -4.40
C LYS A 53 0.13 -21.84 -4.95
N ASN A 54 -0.83 -22.66 -4.55
CA ASN A 54 -2.24 -22.55 -4.96
C ASN A 54 -3.07 -21.63 -4.04
N ASP A 55 -2.51 -21.22 -2.90
CA ASP A 55 -3.26 -20.53 -1.84
C ASP A 55 -3.44 -19.02 -2.13
N ILE A 56 -2.57 -18.46 -2.99
CA ILE A 56 -2.44 -17.02 -3.30
C ILE A 56 -3.72 -16.42 -3.94
N LEU A 57 -4.57 -17.26 -4.54
CA LEU A 57 -5.77 -16.82 -5.26
C LEU A 57 -7.06 -17.43 -4.68
N SER A 58 -6.97 -18.08 -3.51
CA SER A 58 -8.16 -18.59 -2.83
C SER A 58 -8.97 -17.42 -2.24
N LEU A 59 -10.30 -17.54 -2.24
CA LEU A 59 -11.18 -16.54 -1.63
C LEU A 59 -10.85 -16.30 -0.15
N SER A 60 -10.44 -17.36 0.56
CA SER A 60 -9.97 -17.30 1.95
C SER A 60 -8.71 -16.44 2.10
N TRP A 61 -7.73 -16.59 1.21
CA TRP A 61 -6.51 -15.78 1.25
C TRP A 61 -6.80 -14.33 0.86
N MET A 62 -7.64 -14.09 -0.16
CA MET A 62 -8.04 -12.73 -0.55
C MET A 62 -8.74 -11.99 0.60
N LYS A 63 -9.62 -12.68 1.34
CA LYS A 63 -10.27 -12.11 2.53
C LYS A 63 -9.23 -11.77 3.61
N LEU A 64 -8.33 -12.71 3.93
CA LEU A 64 -7.24 -12.50 4.89
C LEU A 64 -6.32 -11.33 4.48
N ALA A 65 -6.04 -11.22 3.18
CA ALA A 65 -5.25 -10.14 2.60
C ALA A 65 -5.92 -8.78 2.77
N MET A 66 -7.23 -8.70 2.51
CA MET A 66 -7.97 -7.46 2.71
C MET A 66 -8.08 -7.06 4.18
N GLU A 67 -8.33 -8.02 5.08
CA GLU A 67 -8.36 -7.78 6.52
C GLU A 67 -6.99 -7.27 7.00
N SER A 68 -5.90 -7.95 6.63
CA SER A 68 -4.54 -7.57 7.03
C SER A 68 -4.15 -6.20 6.47
N LEU A 69 -4.52 -5.88 5.23
CA LEU A 69 -4.23 -4.58 4.63
C LEU A 69 -5.02 -3.46 5.34
N SER A 70 -6.27 -3.71 5.72
CA SER A 70 -7.09 -2.76 6.48
C SER A 70 -6.49 -2.50 7.87
N GLU A 71 -6.03 -3.55 8.55
CA GLU A 71 -5.34 -3.43 9.83
C GLU A 71 -4.03 -2.65 9.72
N ILE A 72 -3.19 -2.94 8.71
CA ILE A 72 -1.95 -2.19 8.45
C ILE A 72 -2.25 -0.71 8.21
N HIS A 73 -3.29 -0.40 7.43
CA HIS A 73 -3.72 0.98 7.21
C HIS A 73 -4.17 1.68 8.51
N CYS A 74 -4.86 0.96 9.40
CA CYS A 74 -5.23 1.48 10.72
C CYS A 74 -4.00 1.73 11.61
N ASP A 75 -3.04 0.79 11.62
CA ASP A 75 -1.80 0.90 12.38
C ASP A 75 -0.95 2.10 11.89
N ILE A 76 -0.88 2.33 10.57
CA ILE A 76 -0.23 3.51 9.97
C ILE A 76 -0.94 4.80 10.41
N LYS A 77 -2.28 4.82 10.36
CA LYS A 77 -3.05 5.99 10.81
C LYS A 77 -2.79 6.30 12.28
N ASN A 78 -2.79 5.28 13.13
CA ASN A 78 -2.51 5.40 14.56
C ASN A 78 -1.08 5.88 14.81
N LEU A 79 -0.11 5.35 14.07
CA LEU A 79 1.29 5.78 14.13
C LEU A 79 1.41 7.27 13.75
N ILE A 80 0.77 7.70 12.66
CA ILE A 80 0.78 9.12 12.24
C ILE A 80 0.17 10.03 13.32
N THR A 81 -0.94 9.62 13.94
CA THR A 81 -1.56 10.40 15.02
C THR A 81 -0.69 10.44 16.28
N GLU A 82 -0.09 9.32 16.68
CA GLU A 82 0.76 9.23 17.89
C GLU A 82 2.10 9.93 17.72
N LEU A 83 2.61 10.00 16.49
CA LEU A 83 3.82 10.75 16.17
C LEU A 83 3.59 12.26 16.20
N GLU A 84 2.32 12.73 16.26
CA GLU A 84 1.92 14.15 16.18
C GLU A 84 2.72 14.90 15.11
N LEU A 85 3.03 14.26 13.99
CA LEU A 85 3.98 14.78 13.00
C LEU A 85 3.49 16.15 12.53
N PRO A 86 4.16 17.25 12.90
CA PRO A 86 3.81 18.54 12.35
C PRO A 86 4.31 18.48 10.91
N VAL A 87 3.39 18.19 9.98
CA VAL A 87 3.69 18.19 8.53
C VAL A 87 4.26 19.55 8.11
N ASN A 88 3.90 20.61 8.85
CA ASN A 88 4.44 21.97 8.69
C ASN A 88 5.97 22.09 8.93
N ASP A 89 6.60 21.15 9.64
CA ASP A 89 8.04 21.19 9.95
C ASP A 89 8.87 20.26 9.04
N TRP A 90 8.23 19.62 8.05
CA TRP A 90 8.93 18.77 7.10
C TRP A 90 9.62 19.63 6.05
N ASP A 91 10.89 19.33 5.77
CA ASP A 91 11.59 19.90 4.62
C ASP A 91 10.84 19.45 3.34
N GLU A 92 10.55 20.42 2.46
CA GLU A 92 9.76 20.25 1.23
C GLU A 92 10.15 19.00 0.45
N LYS A 93 11.44 18.66 0.41
CA LYS A 93 11.94 17.46 -0.31
C LYS A 93 11.42 16.14 0.25
N TRP A 94 11.16 16.07 1.55
CA TRP A 94 10.61 14.88 2.20
C TRP A 94 9.10 14.79 2.04
N ILE A 95 8.43 15.95 2.00
CA ILE A 95 7.01 16.04 1.64
C ILE A 95 6.83 15.52 0.20
N ASP A 96 7.63 16.02 -0.73
CA ASP A 96 7.58 15.60 -2.14
C ASP A 96 7.84 14.10 -2.31
N ALA A 97 8.85 13.56 -1.62
CA ALA A 97 9.17 12.13 -1.68
C ALA A 97 8.03 11.25 -1.10
N TYR A 98 7.45 11.66 0.02
CA TYR A 98 6.32 10.95 0.62
C TYR A 98 5.08 10.98 -0.27
N LEU A 99 4.77 12.15 -0.84
CA LEU A 99 3.64 12.30 -1.76
C LEU A 99 3.85 11.51 -3.05
N ASP A 100 5.05 11.52 -3.62
CA ASP A 100 5.40 10.72 -4.80
C ASP A 100 5.22 9.21 -4.56
N ILE A 101 5.69 8.69 -3.42
CA ILE A 101 5.47 7.28 -3.04
C ILE A 101 3.98 7.00 -2.85
N SER A 102 3.25 7.90 -2.17
CA SER A 102 1.82 7.74 -1.91
C SER A 102 1.01 7.71 -3.20
N ILE A 103 1.34 8.56 -4.17
CA ILE A 103 0.72 8.58 -5.50
C ILE A 103 0.97 7.26 -6.23
N LYS A 104 2.21 6.76 -6.23
CA LYS A 104 2.55 5.47 -6.86
C LYS A 104 1.78 4.29 -6.25
N LEU A 105 1.63 4.27 -4.92
CA LEU A 105 0.84 3.26 -4.21
C LEU A 105 -0.66 3.37 -4.55
N LEU A 106 -1.17 4.60 -4.67
CA LEU A 106 -2.53 4.85 -5.09
C LEU A 106 -2.78 4.37 -6.52
N ASP A 107 -1.86 4.62 -7.45
CA ASP A 107 -1.96 4.14 -8.83
C ASP A 107 -2.04 2.61 -8.92
N ILE A 108 -1.22 1.91 -8.12
CA ILE A 108 -1.28 0.45 -8.00
C ILE A 108 -2.65 0.00 -7.44
N SER A 109 -3.13 0.67 -6.40
CA SER A 109 -4.43 0.36 -5.77
C SER A 109 -5.59 0.55 -6.75
N ILE A 110 -5.56 1.61 -7.56
CA ILE A 110 -6.54 1.88 -8.61
C ILE A 110 -6.49 0.79 -9.69
N ALA A 111 -5.29 0.37 -10.11
CA ALA A 111 -5.14 -0.68 -11.10
C ALA A 111 -5.72 -2.02 -10.62
N PHE A 112 -5.46 -2.42 -9.38
CA PHE A 112 -6.03 -3.63 -8.78
C PHE A 112 -7.54 -3.54 -8.58
N THR A 113 -8.06 -2.38 -8.15
CA THR A 113 -9.51 -2.17 -8.05
C THR A 113 -10.19 -2.29 -9.41
N SER A 114 -9.56 -1.73 -10.46
CA SER A 114 -10.01 -1.88 -11.84
C SER A 114 -10.00 -3.34 -12.29
N GLU A 115 -9.00 -4.12 -11.87
CA GLU A 115 -8.92 -5.55 -12.22
C GLU A 115 -9.97 -6.39 -11.50
N LEU A 116 -10.19 -6.13 -10.22
CA LEU A 116 -11.25 -6.77 -9.47
C LEU A 116 -12.63 -6.48 -10.08
N THR A 117 -12.85 -5.22 -10.50
CA THR A 117 -14.08 -4.82 -11.20
C THR A 117 -14.23 -5.58 -12.53
N ARG A 118 -13.16 -5.70 -13.31
CA ARG A 118 -13.15 -6.48 -14.55
C ARG A 118 -13.49 -7.95 -14.29
N LEU A 119 -12.87 -8.58 -13.29
CA LEU A 119 -13.17 -9.96 -12.93
C LEU A 119 -14.63 -10.14 -12.48
N ASN A 120 -15.16 -9.20 -11.70
CA ASN A 120 -16.56 -9.23 -11.27
C ASN A 120 -17.54 -9.13 -12.44
N GLN A 121 -17.26 -8.29 -13.44
CA GLN A 121 -18.05 -8.24 -14.68
C GLN A 121 -18.01 -9.58 -15.43
N GLY A 122 -16.85 -10.25 -15.46
CA GLY A 122 -16.72 -11.60 -16.00
C GLY A 122 -17.58 -12.62 -15.23
N HIS A 123 -17.59 -12.55 -13.90
CA HIS A 123 -18.43 -13.41 -13.08
C HIS A 123 -19.92 -13.24 -13.38
N LEU A 124 -20.38 -12.00 -13.57
CA LEU A 124 -21.78 -11.72 -13.97
C LEU A 124 -22.12 -12.35 -15.33
N LEU A 125 -21.21 -12.29 -16.31
CA LEU A 125 -21.43 -12.93 -17.61
C LEU A 125 -21.55 -14.47 -17.49
N LEU A 126 -20.76 -15.09 -16.61
CA LEU A 126 -20.87 -16.52 -16.32
C LEU A 126 -22.20 -16.86 -15.66
N GLN A 127 -22.63 -16.09 -14.64
CA GLN A 127 -23.92 -16.31 -13.99
C GLN A 127 -25.08 -16.17 -14.98
N CYS A 128 -25.04 -15.16 -15.85
CA CYS A 128 -26.03 -15.02 -16.92
C CYS A 128 -26.03 -16.20 -17.89
N GLY A 129 -24.84 -16.71 -18.27
CA GLY A 129 -24.71 -17.89 -19.11
C GLY A 129 -25.28 -19.14 -18.46
N LEU A 130 -24.98 -19.36 -17.18
CA LEU A 130 -25.46 -20.49 -16.39
C LEU A 130 -26.98 -20.48 -16.25
N HIS A 131 -27.56 -19.34 -15.83
CA HIS A 131 -29.01 -19.20 -15.69
C HIS A 131 -29.75 -19.48 -17.01
N LYS A 132 -29.18 -19.07 -18.14
CA LYS A 132 -29.74 -19.36 -19.46
C LYS A 132 -29.58 -20.83 -19.88
N LEU A 133 -28.56 -21.51 -19.38
CA LEU A 133 -28.34 -22.94 -19.64
C LEU A 133 -29.25 -23.83 -18.79
N GLU A 134 -29.56 -23.39 -17.57
CA GLU A 134 -30.51 -24.05 -16.65
C GLU A 134 -31.97 -23.85 -17.08
N SER A 135 -32.23 -23.02 -18.08
CA SER A 135 -33.54 -22.87 -18.67
C SER A 135 -33.87 -24.02 -19.63
N ASP A 136 -35.07 -24.58 -19.49
CA ASP A 136 -35.63 -25.60 -20.41
C ASP A 136 -36.02 -25.07 -21.81
N SER A 137 -35.63 -23.83 -22.17
CA SER A 137 -36.04 -23.23 -23.45
C SER A 137 -34.92 -23.31 -24.51
N PRO A 138 -35.19 -23.88 -25.70
CA PRO A 138 -34.17 -24.04 -26.75
C PRO A 138 -33.52 -22.72 -27.22
N ASN A 139 -34.26 -21.61 -27.15
CA ASN A 139 -33.77 -20.28 -27.54
C ASN A 139 -32.74 -19.74 -26.55
N GLN A 140 -32.74 -20.19 -25.29
CA GLN A 140 -31.78 -19.72 -24.28
C GLN A 140 -30.42 -20.41 -24.41
N PHE A 141 -30.33 -21.59 -25.02
CA PHE A 141 -29.04 -22.24 -25.29
C PHE A 141 -28.13 -21.40 -26.19
N LEU A 142 -28.66 -20.85 -27.29
CA LEU A 142 -27.89 -19.98 -28.18
C LEU A 142 -27.43 -18.70 -27.45
N GLN A 143 -28.28 -18.17 -26.58
CA GLN A 143 -27.99 -16.99 -25.76
C GLN A 143 -27.00 -17.27 -24.62
N ALA A 144 -26.95 -18.50 -24.11
CA ALA A 144 -25.95 -18.98 -23.17
C ALA A 144 -24.58 -19.06 -23.85
N CYS A 145 -24.52 -19.65 -25.05
CA CYS A 145 -23.30 -19.71 -25.86
C CYS A 145 -22.72 -18.32 -26.16
N SER A 146 -23.56 -17.32 -26.49
CA SER A 146 -23.08 -15.95 -26.72
C SER A 146 -22.59 -15.27 -25.44
N SER A 147 -23.23 -15.54 -24.29
CA SER A 147 -22.78 -15.03 -22.98
C SER A 147 -21.43 -15.64 -22.57
N LEU A 148 -21.24 -16.94 -22.84
CA LEU A 148 -19.96 -17.64 -22.59
C LEU A 148 -18.85 -17.17 -23.54
N ASP A 149 -19.15 -16.90 -24.81
CA ASP A 149 -18.16 -16.33 -25.72
C ASP A 149 -17.77 -14.90 -25.31
N SER A 150 -18.74 -14.08 -24.88
CA SER A 150 -18.50 -12.75 -24.32
C SER A 150 -17.62 -12.82 -23.08
N TRP A 151 -17.88 -13.76 -22.16
CA TRP A 151 -17.03 -14.01 -20.99
C TRP A 151 -15.61 -14.42 -21.39
N ARG A 152 -15.49 -15.33 -22.35
CA ARG A 152 -14.19 -15.81 -22.85
C ARG A 152 -13.36 -14.68 -23.44
N GLN A 153 -13.98 -13.80 -24.24
CA GLN A 153 -13.32 -12.62 -24.78
C GLN A 153 -12.93 -11.65 -23.65
N HIS A 154 -13.84 -11.42 -22.69
CA HIS A 154 -13.62 -10.53 -21.55
C HIS A 154 -12.42 -10.95 -20.69
N ILE A 155 -12.32 -12.23 -20.31
CA ILE A 155 -11.20 -12.74 -19.50
C ILE A 155 -9.89 -12.73 -20.26
N ARG A 156 -9.91 -12.97 -21.58
CA ARG A 156 -8.72 -12.91 -22.44
C ARG A 156 -8.19 -11.49 -22.63
N SER A 157 -9.04 -10.48 -22.52
CA SER A 157 -8.59 -9.10 -22.53
C SER A 157 -7.77 -8.83 -21.26
N LYS A 158 -6.56 -8.31 -21.43
CA LYS A 158 -5.71 -7.92 -20.31
C LYS A 158 -6.08 -6.52 -19.85
N ASN A 159 -5.88 -6.25 -18.57
CA ASN A 159 -6.05 -4.91 -18.04
C ASN A 159 -4.73 -4.12 -18.16
N PRO A 160 -4.66 -3.10 -19.02
CA PRO A 160 -3.43 -2.36 -19.26
C PRO A 160 -2.94 -1.63 -18.01
N ARG A 161 -3.83 -1.30 -17.05
CA ARG A 161 -3.45 -0.63 -15.81
C ARG A 161 -2.61 -1.53 -14.91
N VAL A 162 -2.94 -2.83 -14.86
CA VAL A 162 -2.17 -3.83 -14.10
C VAL A 162 -0.82 -4.08 -14.75
N GLU A 163 -0.74 -4.07 -16.08
CA GLU A 163 0.53 -4.18 -16.80
C GLU A 163 1.46 -3.00 -16.47
N CYS A 164 0.91 -1.80 -16.31
CA CYS A 164 1.64 -0.61 -15.89
C CYS A 164 2.11 -0.64 -14.42
N CYS A 165 1.59 -1.53 -13.56
CA CYS A 165 2.04 -1.61 -12.16
C CYS A 165 3.47 -2.12 -12.03
N ARG A 166 3.92 -2.99 -12.94
CA ARG A 166 5.26 -3.58 -12.89
C ARG A 166 6.39 -2.54 -12.88
N PRO A 167 6.45 -1.58 -13.82
CA PRO A 167 7.46 -0.53 -13.77
C PRO A 167 7.29 0.43 -12.57
N ILE A 168 6.09 0.58 -12.02
CA ILE A 168 5.87 1.39 -10.81
C ILE A 168 6.48 0.66 -9.60
N LEU A 169 6.24 -0.64 -9.46
CA LEU A 169 6.84 -1.49 -8.44
C LEU A 169 8.36 -1.53 -8.57
N ASP A 170 8.89 -1.69 -9.78
CA ASP A 170 10.33 -1.69 -10.04
C ASP A 170 10.96 -0.35 -9.59
N LYS A 171 10.33 0.79 -9.90
CA LYS A 171 10.79 2.11 -9.43
C LYS A 171 10.70 2.28 -7.92
N LEU A 172 9.66 1.76 -7.29
CA LEU A 172 9.53 1.75 -5.83
C LEU A 172 10.66 0.91 -5.21
N VAL A 173 10.92 -0.28 -5.74
CA VAL A 173 12.02 -1.15 -5.31
C VAL A 173 13.39 -0.50 -5.54
N GLU A 174 13.61 0.16 -6.67
CA GLU A 174 14.84 0.93 -6.92
C GLU A 174 15.00 2.10 -5.95
N SER A 175 13.91 2.80 -5.62
CA SER A 175 13.94 3.89 -4.63
C SER A 175 14.32 3.41 -3.23
N LEU A 176 14.03 2.14 -2.91
CA LEU A 176 14.45 1.47 -1.69
C LEU A 176 15.94 1.04 -1.73
N ASN A 177 16.50 0.77 -2.92
CA ASN A 177 17.87 0.25 -3.11
C ASN A 177 18.95 1.34 -3.32
N LEU A 178 18.60 2.62 -3.26
CA LEU A 178 19.54 3.72 -3.57
C LEU A 178 20.70 3.83 -2.54
N PRO A 179 21.98 3.76 -2.98
CA PRO A 179 23.16 3.86 -2.10
C PRO A 179 23.33 5.23 -1.43
N LYS A 180 22.64 6.28 -1.90
CA LYS A 180 22.74 7.64 -1.37
C LYS A 180 22.27 7.78 0.08
N VAL A 181 21.57 6.77 0.60
CA VAL A 181 21.06 6.74 1.97
C VAL A 181 22.06 6.04 2.92
N LYS A 182 22.85 5.06 2.43
CA LYS A 182 23.77 4.23 3.24
C LYS A 182 24.88 4.99 3.99
N ASN A 183 25.31 6.16 3.51
CA ASN A 183 26.38 6.94 4.15
C ASN A 183 25.90 8.07 5.06
N SER A 184 24.58 8.18 5.27
CA SER A 184 24.01 9.11 6.24
C SER A 184 23.53 8.32 7.46
N ALA A 185 23.57 8.94 8.64
CA ALA A 185 22.89 8.39 9.83
C ALA A 185 21.40 8.05 9.54
N LYS A 186 20.81 8.69 8.53
CA LYS A 186 19.46 8.39 8.00
C LYS A 186 19.32 7.04 7.29
N GLY A 187 20.37 6.47 6.70
CA GLY A 187 20.28 5.14 6.07
C GLY A 187 20.55 3.98 7.00
N LYS A 188 21.19 4.21 8.13
CA LYS A 188 21.32 3.19 9.18
C LYS A 188 19.99 2.91 9.88
N VAL A 189 19.10 3.92 9.97
CA VAL A 189 17.73 3.72 10.49
C VAL A 189 16.90 2.90 9.49
N PHE A 190 17.05 3.14 8.19
CA PHE A 190 16.43 2.29 7.15
C PHE A 190 17.02 0.88 7.09
N ASP A 191 18.35 0.71 7.22
CA ASP A 191 18.99 -0.61 7.30
C ASP A 191 18.58 -1.39 8.56
N ALA A 192 18.32 -0.71 9.70
CA ALA A 192 17.86 -1.38 10.92
C ALA A 192 16.45 -1.99 10.77
N CYS A 193 15.56 -1.35 10.00
CA CYS A 193 14.27 -1.95 9.62
C CYS A 193 14.44 -3.11 8.61
N TYR A 194 15.57 -3.17 7.89
CA TYR A 194 15.83 -4.14 6.81
C TYR A 194 16.58 -5.41 7.24
N VAL A 195 17.22 -5.45 8.42
CA VAL A 195 17.98 -6.64 8.88
C VAL A 195 17.06 -7.81 9.27
N TRP A 196 15.74 -7.63 9.31
CA TRP A 196 14.76 -8.68 9.64
C TRP A 196 13.57 -8.81 8.67
N SER A 197 13.80 -8.54 7.38
CA SER A 197 12.96 -9.10 6.29
C SER A 197 13.65 -10.30 5.65
#